data_AF-A0A369T0D4-F1
#
_entry.id   AF-A0A369T0D4-F1
#
_cell.length_a   1.000
_cell.length_b   1.000
_cell.length_c   1.000
_cell.angle_alpha   90.00
_cell.angle_beta   90.00
_cell.angle_gamma   90.00
#
_symmetry.space_group_name_H-M   'P 1'
#
loop_
_entity.id
_entity.type
_entity.pdbx_description
1 polymer ?
#
loop_
_entity_poly.entity_id
_entity_poly.type
_entity_poly.pdbx_seq_one_letter_code
_entity_poly.pdbx_strand_id
1 'polypeptide(L)'
;MVDPVLSFAIAVALLVGLLVMKQEVHIAVVVSTLAFGILTLGPSFPESTLRGIFSRSTLSLVTAFSSALFISYILKVNGLFDRITEFAIGIGPRFASLFIPVLIGLIPMPGGALVSAMMMREHYMERQRLDSDFATFVNYWFRHVTIPVWPIFQSIIIASVI
;
A
#
# COMPACT_ATOMS: atom_id res chain seq x y z
N MET A 1 -25.54 0.99 23.35
CA MET A 1 -25.16 0.68 21.97
C MET A 1 -25.71 1.80 21.12
N VAL A 2 -24.85 2.51 20.38
CA VAL A 2 -25.27 3.57 19.48
C VAL A 2 -25.62 2.93 18.13
N ASP A 3 -26.50 3.56 17.35
CA ASP A 3 -26.77 3.14 15.98
C ASP A 3 -25.45 2.93 15.19
N PRO A 4 -25.26 1.82 14.45
CA PRO A 4 -23.99 1.55 13.75
C PRO A 4 -23.62 2.62 12.72
N VAL A 5 -24.60 3.23 12.05
CA VAL A 5 -24.35 4.29 11.07
C VAL A 5 -23.84 5.55 11.77
N LEU A 6 -24.47 5.92 12.88
CA LEU A 6 -24.01 7.04 13.69
C LEU A 6 -22.63 6.78 14.30
N SER A 7 -22.38 5.55 14.79
CA SER A 7 -21.08 5.14 15.34
C SER A 7 -19.97 5.24 14.28
N PHE A 8 -20.28 4.83 13.04
CA PHE A 8 -19.37 4.96 11.91
C PHE A 8 -19.09 6.42 11.56
N ALA A 9 -20.13 7.26 11.50
CA ALA A 9 -19.99 8.69 11.24
C ALA A 9 -19.11 9.38 12.29
N ILE A 10 -19.30 9.06 13.57
CA ILE A 10 -18.47 9.57 14.68
C ILE A 10 -17.01 9.14 14.49
N ALA A 11 -16.78 7.86 14.18
CA ALA A 11 -15.43 7.34 13.97
C ALA A 11 -14.71 7.98 12.77
N VAL A 12 -15.43 8.21 11.66
CA VAL A 12 -14.88 8.91 10.48
C VAL A 12 -14.59 10.37 10.80
N ALA A 13 -15.50 11.06 11.51
CA ALA A 13 -15.26 12.44 11.93
C ALA A 13 -14.04 12.55 12.87
N LEU A 14 -13.88 11.58 13.77
CA LEU A 14 -12.71 11.49 14.66
C LEU A 14 -11.42 11.25 13.86
N LEU A 15 -11.45 10.34 12.88
CA LEU A 15 -10.31 10.07 12.00
C LEU A 15 -9.88 11.33 11.26
N VAL A 16 -10.82 11.99 10.58
CA VAL A 16 -10.55 13.22 9.83
C VAL A 16 -10.07 14.33 10.77
N GLY A 17 -10.69 14.48 11.94
CA GLY A 17 -10.26 15.47 12.95
C GLY A 17 -8.82 15.26 13.39
N LEU A 18 -8.44 14.03 13.74
CA LEU A 18 -7.06 13.69 14.14
C LEU A 18 -6.06 13.94 13.00
N LEU A 19 -6.42 13.63 11.76
CA LEU A 19 -5.57 13.89 10.60
C LEU A 19 -5.42 15.40 10.31
N VAL A 20 -6.49 16.19 10.45
CA VAL A 20 -6.45 17.65 10.32
C VAL A 20 -5.58 18.27 11.42
N MET A 21 -5.58 17.68 12.62
CA MET A 21 -4.69 18.04 13.73
C MET A 21 -3.24 17.55 13.52
N LYS A 22 -2.90 17.04 12.34
CA LYS A 22 -1.57 16.52 11.98
C LYS A 22 -1.07 15.42 12.92
N GLN A 23 -1.98 14.65 13.51
CA GLN A 23 -1.60 13.45 14.24
C GLN A 23 -1.07 12.40 13.28
N GLU A 24 -0.20 11.54 13.79
CA GLU A 24 0.33 10.41 13.02
C GLU A 24 -0.81 9.51 12.53
N VAL A 25 -0.74 9.08 11.26
CA VAL A 25 -1.81 8.30 10.61
C VAL A 25 -2.15 7.03 11.40
N HIS A 26 -1.14 6.36 11.96
CA HIS A 26 -1.35 5.15 12.74
C HIS A 26 -2.15 5.42 14.03
N ILE A 27 -1.93 6.55 14.69
CA ILE A 27 -2.69 6.97 15.89
C ILE A 27 -4.13 7.27 15.49
N ALA A 28 -4.32 8.06 14.43
CA ALA A 28 -5.63 8.47 13.96
C ALA A 28 -6.51 7.25 13.62
N VAL A 29 -5.94 6.27 12.92
CA VAL A 29 -6.64 5.02 12.56
C VAL A 29 -6.96 4.17 13.79
N VAL A 30 -6.00 3.96 14.70
CA VAL A 30 -6.21 3.13 15.89
C VAL A 30 -7.31 3.73 16.78
N VAL A 31 -7.21 5.02 17.11
CA VAL A 31 -8.16 5.70 18.00
C VAL A 31 -9.58 5.67 17.40
N SER A 32 -9.71 5.93 16.10
CA SER A 32 -11.01 5.94 15.41
C SER A 32 -11.63 4.55 15.32
N THR A 33 -10.81 3.52 15.08
CA THR A 33 -11.28 2.12 15.03
C THR A 33 -11.70 1.61 16.41
N LEU A 34 -10.96 1.98 17.47
CA LEU A 34 -11.33 1.68 18.85
C LEU A 34 -12.64 2.38 19.23
N ALA A 35 -12.77 3.66 18.91
CA ALA A 35 -14.01 4.42 19.15
C ALA A 35 -15.20 3.76 18.43
N PHE A 36 -15.04 3.37 17.16
CA PHE A 36 -16.07 2.65 16.41
C PHE A 36 -16.47 1.33 17.09
N GLY A 37 -15.48 0.52 17.47
CA GLY A 37 -15.72 -0.76 18.15
C GLY A 37 -16.44 -0.59 19.48
N ILE A 38 -16.04 0.38 20.31
CA ILE A 38 -16.66 0.65 21.61
C ILE A 38 -18.11 1.14 21.44
N LEU A 39 -18.37 2.07 20.51
CA LEU A 39 -19.71 2.63 20.29
C LEU A 39 -20.70 1.58 19.73
N THR A 40 -20.21 0.70 18.86
CA THR A 40 -21.02 -0.31 18.17
C THR A 40 -21.23 -1.56 19.03
N LEU A 41 -20.16 -2.10 19.63
CA LEU A 41 -20.18 -3.39 20.34
C LEU A 41 -20.39 -3.23 21.86
N GLY A 42 -20.08 -2.06 22.43
CA GLY A 42 -20.29 -1.80 23.86
C GLY A 42 -19.56 -2.83 24.75
N PRO A 43 -20.23 -3.50 25.69
CA PRO A 43 -19.60 -4.47 26.60
C PRO A 43 -18.95 -5.67 25.90
N SER A 44 -19.42 -6.07 24.71
CA SER A 44 -18.84 -7.20 23.99
C SER A 44 -17.58 -6.83 23.20
N PHE A 45 -17.16 -5.56 23.23
CA PHE A 45 -16.00 -5.06 22.49
C PHE A 45 -14.72 -5.86 22.77
N PRO A 46 -14.31 -6.11 24.03
CA PRO A 46 -13.05 -6.82 24.29
C PRO A 46 -13.06 -8.27 23.78
N GLU A 47 -14.16 -8.99 24.04
CA GLU A 47 -14.32 -10.38 23.61
C GLU A 47 -14.36 -10.49 22.08
N SER A 48 -15.13 -9.62 21.41
CA SER A 48 -15.24 -9.60 19.96
C SER A 48 -13.91 -9.21 19.30
N THR A 49 -13.17 -8.28 19.90
CA THR A 49 -11.84 -7.88 19.42
C THR A 49 -10.86 -9.04 19.52
N LEU A 50 -10.82 -9.74 20.66
CA LEU A 50 -9.95 -10.90 20.84
C LEU A 50 -10.30 -12.02 19.85
N ARG A 51 -11.59 -12.31 19.65
CA ARG A 51 -12.05 -13.28 18.64
C ARG A 51 -11.67 -12.86 17.22
N GLY A 52 -11.75 -11.56 16.91
CA GLY A 52 -11.33 -11.00 15.63
C GLY A 52 -9.84 -11.21 15.38
N ILE A 53 -8.99 -10.83 16.34
CA ILE A 53 -7.52 -10.95 16.24
C ILE A 53 -7.09 -12.39 15.95
N PHE A 54 -7.70 -13.37 16.63
CA PHE A 54 -7.38 -14.79 16.47
C PHE A 54 -8.26 -15.51 15.44
N SER A 55 -9.06 -14.78 14.66
CA SER A 55 -9.86 -15.38 13.60
C SER A 55 -8.97 -15.92 12.49
N ARG A 56 -9.40 -17.02 11.86
CA ARG A 56 -8.69 -17.59 10.70
C ARG A 56 -8.50 -16.55 9.61
N SER A 57 -9.51 -15.71 9.38
CA SER A 57 -9.48 -14.60 8.43
C SER A 57 -8.35 -13.61 8.75
N THR A 58 -8.31 -13.05 9.96
CA THR A 58 -7.27 -12.09 10.35
C THR A 58 -5.87 -12.70 10.30
N LEU A 59 -5.70 -13.94 10.76
CA LEU A 59 -4.43 -14.64 10.68
C LEU A 59 -3.99 -14.86 9.23
N SER A 60 -4.88 -15.33 8.36
CA SER A 60 -4.60 -15.47 6.92
C SER A 60 -4.22 -14.14 6.27
N LEU A 61 -4.91 -13.04 6.60
CA LEU A 61 -4.60 -11.71 6.11
C LEU A 61 -3.20 -11.25 6.56
N VAL A 62 -2.90 -11.36 7.85
CA VAL A 62 -1.59 -10.97 8.41
C VAL A 62 -0.47 -11.81 7.81
N THR A 63 -0.66 -13.12 7.67
CA THR A 63 0.31 -14.01 7.03
C THR A 63 0.51 -13.66 5.56
N ALA A 64 -0.55 -13.58 4.76
CA ALA A 64 -0.46 -13.26 3.34
C ALA A 64 0.24 -11.91 3.11
N PHE A 65 -0.14 -10.89 3.89
CA PHE A 65 0.45 -9.57 3.80
C PHE A 65 1.93 -9.57 4.21
N SER A 66 2.28 -10.24 5.31
CA SER A 66 3.67 -10.35 5.78
C SER A 66 4.55 -11.12 4.79
N SER A 67 4.04 -12.21 4.21
CA SER A 67 4.73 -12.97 3.17
C SER A 67 4.96 -12.14 1.91
N ALA A 68 3.97 -11.35 1.49
CA ALA A 68 4.10 -10.48 0.32
C ALA A 68 5.16 -9.39 0.54
N LEU A 69 5.19 -8.77 1.72
CA LEU A 69 6.26 -7.83 2.12
C LEU A 69 7.63 -8.52 2.18
N PHE A 70 7.69 -9.74 2.71
CA PHE A 70 8.93 -10.50 2.83
C PHE A 70 9.52 -10.85 1.46
N ILE A 71 8.69 -11.33 0.52
CA ILE A 71 9.11 -11.55 -0.87
C ILE A 71 9.65 -10.25 -1.47
N SER A 72 8.93 -9.15 -1.30
CA SER A 72 9.33 -7.84 -1.82
C SER A 72 10.69 -7.39 -1.28
N TYR A 73 10.95 -7.64 0.01
CA TYR A 73 12.23 -7.36 0.64
C TYR A 73 13.36 -8.23 0.08
N ILE A 74 13.13 -9.53 -0.11
CA ILE A 74 14.11 -10.46 -0.71
C ILE A 74 14.48 -10.01 -2.12
N LEU A 75 13.49 -9.68 -2.96
CA LEU A 75 13.74 -9.24 -4.34
C LEU A 75 14.59 -7.95 -4.38
N LYS A 76 14.35 -7.03 -3.44
CA LYS A 76 15.14 -5.81 -3.27
C LYS A 76 16.59 -6.11 -2.87
N VAL A 77 16.79 -6.94 -1.83
CA VAL A 77 18.13 -7.24 -1.31
C VAL A 77 18.99 -8.02 -2.31
N ASN A 78 18.37 -8.86 -3.15
CA ASN A 78 19.08 -9.61 -4.18
C ASN A 78 19.45 -8.79 -5.43
N GLY A 79 19.10 -7.50 -5.48
CA GLY A 79 19.36 -6.65 -6.65
C GLY A 79 18.61 -7.09 -7.91
N LEU A 80 17.54 -7.88 -7.78
CA LEU A 80 16.79 -8.39 -8.92
C LEU A 80 16.17 -7.24 -9.73
N PHE A 81 15.69 -6.21 -9.05
CA PHE A 81 15.09 -5.05 -9.72
C PHE A 81 16.11 -4.27 -10.54
N ASP A 82 17.36 -4.17 -10.09
CA ASP A 82 18.41 -3.49 -10.82
C ASP A 82 18.72 -4.25 -12.12
N ARG A 83 18.86 -5.58 -12.04
CA ARG A 83 19.06 -6.45 -13.21
C ARG A 83 17.91 -6.37 -14.22
N ILE A 84 16.66 -6.36 -13.76
CA ILE A 84 15.49 -6.23 -14.65
C ILE A 84 15.45 -4.83 -15.27
N THR A 85 15.84 -3.80 -14.53
CA THR A 85 15.93 -2.42 -15.04
C THR A 85 16.96 -2.32 -16.15
N GLU A 86 18.17 -2.83 -15.95
CA GLU A 86 19.21 -2.87 -16.98
C GLU A 86 18.76 -3.62 -18.24
N PHE A 87 18.14 -4.78 -18.06
CA PHE A 87 17.61 -5.57 -19.17
C PHE A 87 16.52 -4.81 -19.95
N ALA A 88 15.56 -4.19 -19.25
CA ALA A 88 14.50 -3.42 -19.89
C ALA A 88 15.05 -2.21 -20.67
N ILE A 89 16.09 -1.55 -20.14
CA ILE A 89 16.77 -0.45 -20.84
C ILE A 89 17.44 -0.96 -22.12
N GLY A 90 18.04 -2.15 -22.08
CA GLY A 90 18.63 -2.82 -23.24
C GLY A 90 17.61 -3.15 -24.34
N ILE A 91 16.37 -3.48 -23.99
CA ILE A 91 15.28 -3.67 -24.96
C ILE A 91 14.89 -2.34 -25.62
N GLY A 92 14.78 -1.27 -24.83
CA GLY A 92 14.38 0.02 -25.35
C GLY A 92 14.22 1.07 -24.26
N PRO A 93 14.80 2.28 -24.43
CA PRO A 93 14.73 3.31 -23.40
C PRO A 93 13.30 3.74 -23.04
N ARG A 94 12.44 3.89 -24.06
CA ARG A 94 11.02 4.22 -23.85
C ARG A 94 10.26 3.07 -23.19
N PHE A 95 10.58 1.82 -23.55
CA PHE A 95 9.97 0.65 -22.94
C PHE A 95 10.30 0.59 -21.45
N ALA A 96 11.59 0.72 -21.09
CA ALA A 96 12.02 0.74 -19.70
C ALA A 96 11.32 1.82 -18.87
N SER A 97 11.15 3.02 -19.44
CA SER A 97 10.48 4.14 -18.77
C SER A 97 9.04 3.84 -18.38
N LEU A 98 8.34 2.97 -19.11
CA LEU A 98 6.97 2.59 -18.81
C LEU A 98 6.89 1.29 -18.00
N PHE A 99 7.71 0.30 -18.37
CA PHE A 99 7.65 -1.04 -17.84
C PHE A 99 8.14 -1.15 -16.38
N ILE A 100 9.20 -0.41 -16.02
CA ILE A 100 9.75 -0.51 -14.67
C ILE A 100 8.79 0.02 -13.60
N PRO A 101 8.12 1.17 -13.76
CA PRO A 101 7.06 1.58 -12.85
C PRO A 101 5.93 0.55 -12.74
N VAL A 102 5.48 -0.02 -13.87
CA VAL A 102 4.46 -1.10 -13.87
C VAL A 102 4.92 -2.28 -13.03
N LEU A 103 6.15 -2.76 -13.25
CA LEU A 103 6.73 -3.89 -12.55
C LEU A 103 6.84 -3.62 -11.04
N ILE A 104 7.32 -2.45 -10.63
CA ILE A 104 7.39 -2.07 -9.21
C ILE A 104 6.00 -1.85 -8.62
N GLY A 105 5.01 -1.47 -9.43
CA GLY A 105 3.59 -1.40 -9.04
C GLY A 105 3.00 -2.76 -8.65
N LEU A 106 3.52 -3.85 -9.23
CA LEU A 106 3.15 -5.22 -8.89
C LEU A 106 3.73 -5.68 -7.53
N ILE A 107 4.45 -4.83 -6.80
CA ILE A 107 5.19 -5.29 -5.63
C ILE A 107 4.71 -4.53 -4.40
N PRO A 108 4.08 -5.21 -3.43
CA PRO A 108 3.64 -4.57 -2.21
C PRO A 108 4.88 -4.19 -1.40
N MET A 109 5.27 -2.94 -1.49
CA MET A 109 6.40 -2.41 -0.74
C MET A 109 6.12 -1.01 -0.20
N PRO A 110 6.44 -0.73 1.08
CA PRO A 110 6.38 0.63 1.61
C PRO A 110 7.37 1.52 0.86
N GLY A 111 6.94 2.73 0.50
CA GLY A 111 7.79 3.70 -0.19
C GLY A 111 8.16 3.34 -1.64
N GLY A 112 7.48 2.39 -2.30
CA GLY A 112 7.88 1.96 -3.64
C GLY A 112 7.85 3.04 -4.74
N ALA A 113 7.15 4.17 -4.52
CA ALA A 113 7.18 5.32 -5.43
C ALA A 113 8.56 6.00 -5.38
N LEU A 114 9.11 6.15 -4.17
CA LEU A 114 10.46 6.66 -3.95
C LEU A 114 11.49 5.66 -4.49
N VAL A 115 11.31 4.36 -4.25
CA VAL A 115 12.26 3.34 -4.72
C VAL A 115 12.33 3.29 -6.25
N SER A 116 11.18 3.19 -6.93
CA SER A 116 11.13 3.22 -8.40
C SER A 116 11.69 4.52 -8.98
N ALA A 117 11.40 5.67 -8.36
CA ALA A 117 11.94 6.96 -8.77
C ALA A 117 13.47 7.01 -8.64
N MET A 118 14.05 6.49 -7.55
CA MET A 118 15.50 6.44 -7.36
C MET A 118 16.17 5.51 -8.39
N MET A 119 15.58 4.35 -8.64
CA MET A 119 16.10 3.38 -9.62
C MET A 119 16.11 3.93 -11.05
N MET A 120 15.06 4.66 -11.43
CA MET A 120 14.90 5.18 -12.78
C MET A 120 15.46 6.58 -12.96
N ARG A 121 16.01 7.21 -11.90
CA ARG A 121 16.45 8.61 -11.93
C ARG A 121 17.46 8.90 -13.04
N GLU A 122 18.54 8.11 -13.09
CA GLU A 122 19.57 8.26 -14.13
C GLU A 122 18.97 8.06 -15.53
N HIS A 123 18.14 7.03 -15.68
CA HIS A 123 17.48 6.73 -16.95
C HIS A 123 16.57 7.86 -17.42
N TYR A 124 15.73 8.41 -16.53
CA TYR A 124 14.83 9.51 -16.87
C TYR A 124 15.57 10.81 -17.15
N MET A 125 16.49 11.20 -16.28
CA MET A 125 17.12 12.52 -16.32
C MET A 125 18.28 12.59 -17.32
N GLU A 126 19.12 11.57 -17.37
CA GLU A 126 20.36 11.62 -18.16
C GLU A 126 20.17 10.99 -19.54
N ARG A 127 19.50 9.83 -19.61
CA ARG A 127 19.34 9.06 -20.86
C ARG A 127 18.14 9.50 -21.68
N GLN A 128 17.00 9.75 -21.02
CA GLN A 128 15.77 10.20 -21.70
C GLN A 128 15.59 11.71 -21.66
N ARG A 129 16.35 12.43 -20.82
CA ARG A 129 16.27 13.90 -20.66
C ARG A 129 14.82 14.37 -20.45
N LEU A 130 14.07 13.60 -19.68
CA LEU A 130 12.72 13.97 -19.29
C LEU A 130 12.77 15.11 -18.28
N ASP A 131 11.81 16.01 -18.38
CA ASP A 131 11.55 16.98 -17.32
C ASP A 131 11.17 16.27 -16.01
N SER A 132 11.49 16.88 -14.87
CA SER A 132 11.24 16.29 -13.55
C SER A 132 9.76 16.02 -13.30
N ASP A 133 8.88 16.91 -13.76
CA ASP A 133 7.44 16.80 -13.56
C ASP A 133 6.91 15.65 -14.41
N PHE A 134 7.39 15.53 -15.64
CA PHE A 134 7.01 14.45 -16.53
C PHE A 134 7.53 13.08 -16.08
N ALA A 135 8.77 13.00 -15.58
CA ALA A 135 9.32 11.77 -15.02
C ALA A 135 8.53 11.32 -13.78
N THR A 136 8.14 12.28 -12.94
CA THR A 136 7.27 12.03 -11.78
C THR A 136 5.90 11.50 -12.22
N PHE A 137 5.30 12.12 -13.24
CA PHE A 137 4.04 11.68 -13.82
C PHE A 137 4.13 10.25 -14.35
N VAL A 138 5.15 9.93 -15.16
CA VAL A 138 5.35 8.59 -15.72
C VAL A 138 5.51 7.56 -14.60
N ASN A 139 6.37 7.83 -13.63
CA ASN A 139 6.59 6.93 -12.50
C ASN A 139 5.32 6.71 -11.66
N TYR A 140 4.57 7.78 -11.41
CA TYR A 140 3.32 7.70 -10.64
C TYR A 140 2.24 6.94 -11.41
N TRP A 141 1.94 7.35 -12.65
CA TRP A 141 0.85 6.80 -13.44
C TRP A 141 1.02 5.29 -13.67
N PHE A 142 2.16 4.90 -14.25
CA PHE A 142 2.41 3.52 -14.65
C PHE A 142 2.57 2.57 -13.45
N ARG A 143 2.91 3.08 -12.26
CA ARG A 143 2.93 2.27 -11.04
C ARG A 143 1.54 1.88 -10.54
N HIS A 144 0.49 2.64 -10.88
CA HIS A 144 -0.85 2.42 -10.32
C HIS A 144 -1.79 1.65 -11.26
N VAL A 145 -1.44 1.47 -12.53
CA VAL A 145 -2.32 0.79 -13.51
C VAL A 145 -2.62 -0.67 -13.17
N THR A 146 -1.74 -1.34 -12.41
CA THR A 146 -1.87 -2.75 -12.06
C THR A 146 -2.60 -2.99 -10.73
N ILE A 147 -2.68 -1.96 -9.89
CA ILE A 147 -3.27 -2.06 -8.54
C ILE A 147 -4.68 -2.69 -8.52
N PRO A 148 -5.61 -2.33 -9.43
CA PRO A 148 -6.98 -2.86 -9.37
C PRO A 148 -7.10 -4.36 -9.67
N VAL A 149 -6.11 -4.93 -10.36
CA VAL A 149 -6.16 -6.31 -10.87
C VAL A 149 -5.16 -7.24 -10.19
N TRP A 150 -4.25 -6.70 -9.37
CA TRP A 150 -3.11 -7.45 -8.89
C TRP A 150 -3.40 -8.22 -7.59
N PRO A 151 -3.36 -9.57 -7.58
CA PRO A 151 -3.90 -10.38 -6.49
C PRO A 151 -3.28 -10.16 -5.11
N ILE A 152 -2.02 -9.73 -5.07
CA ILE A 152 -1.30 -9.48 -3.81
C ILE A 152 -1.46 -8.04 -3.31
N PHE A 153 -2.29 -7.22 -3.99
CA PHE A 153 -2.59 -5.89 -3.50
C PHE A 153 -3.53 -5.96 -2.28
N GLN A 154 -3.28 -5.09 -1.30
CA GLN A 154 -3.90 -5.17 0.03
C GLN A 154 -5.43 -5.23 -0.02
N SER A 155 -6.06 -4.41 -0.88
CA SER A 155 -7.53 -4.41 -0.99
C SER A 155 -8.09 -5.72 -1.50
N ILE A 156 -7.38 -6.42 -2.40
CA ILE A 156 -7.82 -7.71 -2.94
C ILE A 156 -7.63 -8.82 -1.89
N ILE A 157 -6.51 -8.81 -1.16
CA ILE A 157 -6.29 -9.75 -0.05
C ILE A 157 -7.35 -9.56 1.04
N ILE A 158 -7.71 -8.31 1.37
CA ILE A 158 -8.77 -8.03 2.33
C ILE A 158 -10.12 -8.56 1.82
N ALA A 159 -10.46 -8.28 0.55
CA ALA A 159 -11.72 -8.72 -0.05
C ALA A 159 -11.86 -10.25 -0.17
N SER A 160 -10.76 -11.01 -0.23
CA SER A 160 -10.82 -12.48 -0.32
C SER A 160 -11.05 -13.18 1.02
N VAL A 161 -10.97 -12.42 2.11
CA VAL A 161 -10.97 -12.93 3.49
C VAL A 161 -12.21 -12.46 4.30
N ILE A 162 -12.93 -11.47 3.76
CA ILE A 162 -14.25 -11.01 4.22
C ILE A 162 -15.33 -11.87 3.55
#